data_AF-A0A966DAK4-F1
#
_entry.id   AF-A0A966DAK4-F1
#
_cell.length_a   1.000
_cell.length_b   1.000
_cell.length_c   1.000
_cell.angle_alpha   90.00
_cell.angle_beta   90.00
_cell.angle_gamma   90.00
#
_symmetry.space_group_name_H-M   'P 1'
#
loop_
_entity.id
_entity.type
_entity.pdbx_description
1 polymer ?
#
loop_
_entity_poly.entity_id
_entity_poly.type
_entity_poly.pdbx_seq_one_letter_code
_entity_poly.pdbx_strand_id
1 'polypeptide(L)'
;MHNSYTEVSCWTEMVTIPTYGVGKPEKNPMFFEKRVYQGSSGKVYPHQVIESISDEKEDVVYEAVFLENDYLRIMILPQLGGRIQRAYDKTIGYDFVYYNEVI
;
A
#
# COMPACT_ATOMS: atom_id res chain seq x y z
N MET A 1 30.50 -15.81 -19.96
CA MET A 1 29.54 -15.51 -18.87
C MET A 1 28.26 -15.03 -19.52
N HIS A 2 27.27 -15.91 -19.67
CA HIS A 2 25.99 -15.56 -20.28
C HIS A 2 25.09 -15.09 -19.15
N ASN A 3 24.85 -13.78 -19.04
CA ASN A 3 23.85 -13.25 -18.12
C ASN A 3 22.49 -13.47 -18.79
N SER A 4 21.91 -14.65 -18.58
CA SER A 4 20.51 -14.91 -18.92
C SER A 4 19.66 -14.23 -17.86
N TYR A 5 19.41 -12.93 -18.04
CA TYR A 5 18.36 -12.27 -17.27
C TYR A 5 17.04 -12.95 -17.61
N THR A 6 16.38 -13.48 -16.59
CA THR A 6 15.03 -14.03 -16.72
C THR A 6 14.11 -12.96 -17.31
N GLU A 7 13.22 -13.36 -18.22
CA GLU A 7 12.24 -12.44 -18.80
C GLU A 7 11.33 -11.90 -17.67
N VAL A 8 11.23 -10.57 -17.59
CA VAL A 8 10.40 -9.89 -16.59
C VAL A 8 9.18 -9.33 -17.29
N SER A 9 8.00 -9.70 -16.79
CA SER A 9 6.72 -9.16 -17.27
C SER A 9 6.21 -8.08 -16.32
N CYS A 10 5.63 -7.02 -16.88
CA CYS A 10 4.96 -5.96 -16.15
C CYS A 10 3.62 -5.65 -16.82
N TRP A 11 2.54 -5.61 -16.05
CA TRP A 11 1.22 -5.26 -16.54
C TRP A 11 0.39 -4.60 -15.45
N THR A 12 -0.75 -4.06 -15.87
CA THR A 12 -1.72 -3.44 -14.98
C THR A 12 -3.02 -4.23 -15.01
N GLU A 13 -3.66 -4.40 -13.86
CA GLU A 13 -4.93 -5.09 -13.71
C GLU A 13 -5.81 -4.39 -12.67
N MET A 14 -7.13 -4.37 -12.92
CA MET A 14 -8.10 -3.86 -11.96
C MET A 14 -8.44 -4.96 -10.95
N VAL A 15 -8.06 -4.76 -9.69
CA VAL A 15 -8.30 -5.70 -8.60
C VAL A 15 -9.35 -5.14 -7.66
N THR A 16 -10.24 -6.00 -7.18
CA THR A 16 -11.20 -5.62 -6.13
C THR A 16 -10.66 -6.04 -4.78
N ILE A 17 -10.52 -5.09 -3.85
CA ILE A 17 -10.01 -5.35 -2.49
C ILE A 17 -11.02 -4.79 -1.48
N PRO A 18 -11.55 -5.61 -0.56
CA PRO A 18 -12.39 -5.11 0.51
C PRO A 18 -11.62 -4.08 1.35
N THR A 19 -12.17 -2.89 1.50
CA THR A 19 -11.46 -1.73 2.05
C THR A 19 -12.29 -1.07 3.14
N TYR A 20 -11.66 -0.85 4.29
CA TYR A 20 -12.23 0.00 5.33
C TYR A 20 -11.98 1.46 4.94
N GLY A 21 -13.06 2.17 4.63
CA GLY A 21 -13.00 3.57 4.22
C GLY A 21 -12.37 4.46 5.29
N VAL A 22 -11.83 5.61 4.86
CA VAL A 22 -11.34 6.63 5.78
C VAL A 22 -12.50 7.37 6.43
N GLY A 23 -12.36 7.72 7.71
CA GLY A 23 -13.33 8.55 8.41
C GLY A 23 -13.39 9.98 7.88
N LYS A 24 -14.27 10.78 8.48
CA LYS A 24 -14.38 12.20 8.11
C LYS A 24 -13.12 12.96 8.52
N PRO A 25 -12.56 13.80 7.64
CA PRO A 25 -11.44 14.64 8.00
C PRO A 25 -11.85 15.64 9.07
N GLU A 26 -10.94 15.92 9.99
CA GLU A 26 -11.13 16.96 11.00
C GLU A 26 -11.33 18.31 10.31
N LYS A 27 -12.34 19.06 10.75
CA LYS A 27 -12.70 20.34 10.13
C LYS A 27 -11.62 21.39 10.36
N ASN A 28 -10.98 21.33 11.51
CA ASN A 28 -9.96 22.29 11.91
C ASN A 28 -8.55 21.80 11.52
N PRO A 29 -7.67 22.68 11.04
CA PRO A 29 -6.29 22.31 10.78
C PRO A 29 -5.57 21.95 12.09
N MET A 30 -4.83 20.85 12.07
CA MET A 30 -4.08 20.37 13.24
C MET A 30 -2.59 20.72 13.12
N PHE A 31 -2.05 21.36 14.15
CA PHE A 31 -0.65 21.81 14.22
C PHE A 31 0.15 21.00 15.26
N PHE A 32 0.62 19.81 14.87
CA PHE A 32 1.41 18.93 15.74
C PHE A 32 2.92 19.20 15.63
N GLU A 33 3.36 20.44 15.83
CA GLU A 33 4.75 20.84 15.56
C GLU A 33 5.76 20.27 16.56
N LYS A 34 5.35 20.07 17.83
CA LYS A 34 6.21 19.58 18.92
C LYS A 34 5.61 18.31 19.51
N ARG A 35 6.26 17.17 19.28
CA ARG A 35 5.95 15.91 19.98
C ARG A 35 6.80 15.80 21.25
N VAL A 36 6.39 14.91 22.17
CA VAL A 36 7.03 14.72 23.50
C VAL A 36 8.51 14.30 23.37
N TYR A 37 8.90 13.68 22.26
CA TYR A 37 10.28 13.27 21.99
C TYR A 37 11.10 14.38 21.34
N GLN A 38 12.25 14.69 21.96
CA GLN A 38 13.22 15.68 21.47
C GLN A 38 13.63 15.37 20.03
N GLY A 39 13.53 16.38 19.15
CA GLY A 39 13.88 16.26 17.72
C GLY A 39 12.80 15.66 16.82
N SER A 40 11.63 15.29 17.34
CA SER A 40 10.51 14.79 16.53
C SER A 40 9.46 15.87 16.28
N SER A 41 9.08 16.05 15.02
CA SER A 41 7.96 16.89 14.60
C SER A 41 6.85 16.01 14.04
N GLY A 42 5.61 16.25 14.46
CA GLY A 42 4.44 15.58 13.92
C GLY A 42 3.73 16.42 12.87
N LYS A 43 4.40 17.39 12.24
CA LYS A 43 3.76 18.38 11.36
C LYS A 43 3.06 17.70 10.20
N VAL A 44 1.73 17.77 10.21
CA VAL A 44 0.84 17.22 9.18
C VAL A 44 0.25 18.32 8.29
N TYR A 45 0.16 19.56 8.78
CA TYR A 45 -0.33 20.69 7.99
C TYR A 45 0.52 20.90 6.72
N PRO A 46 -0.10 21.04 5.53
CA PRO A 46 -1.52 21.39 5.29
C PRO A 46 -2.49 20.21 5.08
N HIS A 47 -2.06 18.96 5.27
CA HIS A 47 -2.94 17.80 5.08
C HIS A 47 -4.00 17.69 6.17
N GLN A 48 -5.20 17.26 5.78
CA GLN A 48 -6.29 16.95 6.69
C GLN A 48 -5.93 15.75 7.56
N VAL A 49 -6.31 15.78 8.83
CA VAL A 49 -6.14 14.67 9.76
C VAL A 49 -7.42 13.85 9.81
N ILE A 50 -7.27 12.53 9.77
CA ILE A 50 -8.36 11.58 9.90
C ILE A 50 -8.08 10.73 11.14
N GLU A 51 -9.03 10.69 12.08
CA GLU A 51 -8.86 10.01 13.37
C GLU A 51 -9.64 8.69 13.48
N SER A 52 -10.42 8.35 12.44
CA SER A 52 -11.24 7.14 12.40
C SER A 52 -11.12 6.42 11.06
N ILE A 53 -11.34 5.12 11.12
CA ILE A 53 -11.56 4.26 9.95
C ILE A 53 -13.00 3.73 10.05
N SER A 54 -13.60 3.39 8.92
CA SER A 54 -14.91 2.74 8.88
C SER A 54 -14.87 1.39 9.60
N ASP A 55 -15.95 1.02 10.28
CA ASP A 55 -16.13 -0.32 10.87
C ASP A 55 -16.60 -1.36 9.82
N GLU A 56 -17.17 -0.88 8.71
CA GLU A 56 -17.61 -1.70 7.60
C GLU A 56 -16.67 -1.51 6.40
N LYS A 57 -16.35 -2.62 5.74
CA LYS A 57 -15.54 -2.63 4.53
C LYS A 57 -16.43 -2.70 3.29
N GLU A 58 -16.00 -2.02 2.23
CA GLU A 58 -16.66 -2.03 0.93
C GLU A 58 -15.70 -2.55 -0.15
N ASP A 59 -16.24 -3.15 -1.20
CA ASP A 59 -15.44 -3.60 -2.34
C ASP A 59 -14.98 -2.39 -3.16
N VAL A 60 -13.68 -2.12 -3.11
CA VAL A 60 -13.06 -1.00 -3.84
C VAL A 60 -12.18 -1.57 -4.96
N VAL A 61 -12.35 -1.02 -6.16
CA VAL A 61 -11.52 -1.37 -7.31
C VAL A 61 -10.27 -0.51 -7.30
N TYR A 62 -9.12 -1.17 -7.28
CA TYR A 62 -7.81 -0.56 -7.41
C TYR A 62 -7.15 -0.92 -8.72
N GLU A 63 -6.42 0.02 -9.30
CA GLU A 63 -5.47 -0.26 -10.36
C GLU A 63 -4.19 -0.81 -9.74
N ALA A 64 -3.90 -2.09 -9.98
CA ALA A 64 -2.69 -2.75 -9.50
C ALA A 64 -1.68 -2.90 -10.63
N VAL A 65 -0.42 -2.63 -10.33
CA VAL A 65 0.71 -2.91 -11.22
C VAL A 65 1.41 -4.18 -10.73
N PHE A 66 1.52 -5.16 -11.61
CA PHE A 66 2.21 -6.41 -11.33
C PHE A 66 3.58 -6.45 -11.98
N LEU A 67 4.57 -6.97 -11.24
CA LEU A 67 5.90 -7.31 -11.74
C LEU A 67 6.12 -8.80 -11.46
N GLU A 68 6.40 -9.57 -12.50
CA GLU A 68 6.60 -11.02 -12.38
C GLU A 68 7.80 -11.51 -13.19
N ASN A 69 8.55 -12.45 -12.61
CA ASN A 69 9.55 -13.28 -13.30
C ASN A 69 9.40 -14.73 -12.81
N ASP A 70 10.33 -15.63 -13.13
CA ASP A 70 10.23 -17.05 -12.71
C ASP A 70 10.16 -17.28 -11.19
N TYR A 71 10.63 -16.32 -10.38
CA TYR A 71 10.81 -16.47 -8.94
C TYR A 71 9.81 -15.68 -8.12
N LEU A 72 9.45 -14.47 -8.58
CA LEU A 72 8.71 -13.49 -7.79
C LEU A 72 7.47 -13.02 -8.54
N ARG A 73 6.38 -12.78 -7.81
CA ARG A 73 5.23 -11.99 -8.25
C ARG A 73 4.99 -10.88 -7.24
N ILE A 74 5.11 -9.64 -7.69
CA ILE A 74 4.92 -8.44 -6.88
C ILE A 74 3.68 -7.70 -7.36
N MET A 75 2.84 -7.26 -6.43
CA MET A 75 1.68 -6.44 -6.67
C MET A 75 1.87 -5.08 -6.00
N ILE A 76 1.75 -4.01 -6.76
CA ILE A 76 1.91 -2.63 -6.31
C ILE A 76 0.58 -1.90 -6.49
N LEU A 77 0.20 -1.09 -5.51
CA LEU A 77 -1.00 -0.23 -5.54
C LEU A 77 -0.57 1.25 -5.63
N PRO A 78 -0.48 1.83 -6.85
CA PRO A 78 -0.08 3.23 -7.04
C PRO A 78 -0.99 4.22 -6.30
N GLN A 79 -2.29 3.96 -6.28
CA GLN A 79 -3.29 4.80 -5.61
C GLN A 79 -3.09 4.88 -4.08
N LEU A 80 -2.39 3.91 -3.49
CA LEU A 80 -2.02 3.87 -2.07
C LEU A 80 -0.54 4.22 -1.87
N GLY A 81 -0.05 5.23 -2.61
CA GLY A 81 1.33 5.72 -2.49
C GLY A 81 2.38 4.74 -3.01
N GLY A 82 2.01 3.83 -3.91
CA GLY A 82 2.92 2.80 -4.43
C GLY A 82 3.21 1.67 -3.43
N ARG A 83 2.28 1.41 -2.49
CA ARG A 83 2.39 0.31 -1.54
C ARG A 83 2.60 -1.02 -2.28
N ILE A 84 3.61 -1.78 -1.88
CA ILE A 84 3.73 -3.20 -2.23
C ILE A 84 2.67 -3.95 -1.43
N GLN A 85 1.58 -4.32 -2.10
CA GLN A 85 0.46 -5.01 -1.47
C GLN A 85 0.78 -6.49 -1.26
N ARG A 86 1.47 -7.11 -2.23
CA ARG A 86 1.83 -8.51 -2.20
C ARG A 86 3.23 -8.72 -2.77
N ALA A 87 4.01 -9.58 -2.15
CA ALA A 87 5.31 -10.01 -2.65
C ALA A 87 5.46 -11.52 -2.44
N TYR A 88 5.17 -12.27 -3.50
CA TYR A 88 5.03 -13.72 -3.48
C TYR A 88 6.27 -14.39 -4.09
N ASP A 89 6.92 -15.25 -3.31
CA ASP A 89 7.98 -16.14 -3.76
C ASP A 89 7.37 -17.43 -4.31
N LYS A 90 7.51 -17.63 -5.62
CA LYS A 90 7.00 -18.78 -6.36
C LYS A 90 7.79 -20.06 -6.12
N THR A 91 9.03 -19.97 -5.63
CA THR A 91 9.91 -21.14 -5.40
C THR A 91 9.49 -21.94 -4.17
N ILE A 92 9.00 -21.25 -3.15
CA ILE A 92 8.56 -21.84 -1.87
C ILE A 92 7.07 -21.63 -1.59
N GLY A 93 6.39 -20.85 -2.44
CA GLY A 93 4.94 -20.61 -2.37
C GLY A 93 4.54 -19.73 -1.18
N TYR A 94 5.29 -18.65 -0.91
CA TYR A 94 5.14 -17.85 0.30
C TYR A 94 5.19 -16.34 0.04
N ASP A 95 4.33 -15.59 0.72
CA ASP A 95 4.34 -14.13 0.71
C ASP A 95 5.33 -13.59 1.76
N PHE A 96 6.48 -13.07 1.31
CA PHE A 96 7.54 -12.56 2.21
C PHE A 96 7.31 -11.12 2.68
N VAL A 97 6.35 -10.44 2.06
CA VAL A 97 5.71 -9.23 2.60
C VAL A 97 4.34 -9.65 3.12
N TYR A 98 3.96 -9.21 4.32
CA TYR A 98 2.64 -9.52 4.88
C TYR A 98 1.54 -9.05 3.93
N TYR A 99 0.84 -10.02 3.34
CA TYR A 99 -0.24 -9.79 2.41
C TYR A 99 -1.55 -9.69 3.20
N ASN A 100 -2.01 -8.46 3.41
CA ASN A 100 -3.36 -8.24 3.91
C ASN A 100 -4.34 -8.29 2.74
N GLU A 101 -5.38 -9.12 2.84
CA GLU A 101 -6.42 -9.22 1.81
C GLU A 101 -7.45 -8.09 1.90
N VAL A 102 -7.28 -7.18 2.86
CA VAL A 102 -8.04 -5.94 2.98
C VAL A 102 -7.12 -4.71 3.02
N ILE A 103 -7.71 -3.55 2.71
CA ILE A 103 -7.10 -2.23 2.94
C ILE A 103 -7.71 -1.57 4.16
#